data_AF-A0A7S4U9F3-F1
#
_entry.id   AF-A0A7S4U9F3-F1
#
_cell.length_a   1.000
_cell.length_b   1.000
_cell.length_c   1.000
_cell.angle_alpha   90.00
_cell.angle_beta   90.00
_cell.angle_gamma   90.00
#
_symmetry.space_group_name_H-M   'P 1'
#
loop_
_entity.id
_entity.type
_entity.pdbx_description
1 polymer ?
#
loop_
_entity_poly.entity_id
_entity_poly.type
_entity_poly.pdbx_seq_one_letter_code
_entity_poly.pdbx_strand_id
1 'polypeptide(L)'
;QQPQQQQQTPGSTQRRRGRTGAQNWTFHDLRQLMNIIKRDPGVPLSKSCWESKAVIYNKEYASQNGRSERTGRALEEKVKKIAQGTGAGASGIPQDLHQEFFQVLEDINHHVHNNSGDGRTSVGHHS
;
A
#
# COMPACT_ATOMS: atom_id res chain seq x y z
N GLN A 1 -35.32 40.82 -33.73
CA GLN A 1 -35.27 39.36 -33.90
C GLN A 1 -33.85 38.90 -33.60
N GLN A 2 -33.76 37.98 -32.65
CA GLN A 2 -32.70 37.05 -32.22
C GLN A 2 -31.19 37.42 -32.26
N PRO A 3 -30.45 37.13 -31.17
CA PRO A 3 -29.02 37.43 -31.01
C PRO A 3 -28.10 36.31 -31.52
N GLN A 4 -26.92 36.68 -32.04
CA GLN A 4 -25.88 35.75 -32.44
C GLN A 4 -25.18 35.14 -31.22
N GLN A 5 -25.15 33.81 -31.24
CA GLN A 5 -24.79 32.90 -30.17
C GLN A 5 -23.32 33.05 -29.74
N GLN A 6 -23.11 33.38 -28.47
CA GLN A 6 -21.90 33.02 -27.75
C GLN A 6 -21.87 31.49 -27.63
N GLN A 7 -20.98 30.85 -28.39
CA GLN A 7 -20.58 29.48 -28.12
C GLN A 7 -19.68 29.48 -26.89
N GLN A 8 -20.30 29.41 -25.71
CA GLN A 8 -19.62 28.99 -24.49
C GLN A 8 -19.57 27.47 -24.51
N THR A 9 -18.42 26.88 -24.81
CA THR A 9 -18.12 25.49 -24.47
C THR A 9 -17.75 25.43 -22.99
N PRO A 10 -18.56 24.85 -22.09
CA PRO A 10 -18.15 24.65 -20.72
C PRO A 10 -17.40 23.32 -20.62
N GLY A 11 -16.17 23.39 -20.11
CA GLY A 11 -15.57 22.26 -19.42
C GLY A 11 -14.78 21.27 -20.27
N SER A 12 -13.77 21.75 -21.03
CA SER A 12 -12.54 20.95 -21.03
C SER A 12 -11.87 21.23 -19.69
N THR A 13 -12.18 20.37 -18.74
CA THR A 13 -11.58 20.33 -17.42
C THR A 13 -10.08 20.46 -17.62
N GLN A 14 -9.52 21.55 -17.13
CA GLN A 14 -8.08 21.76 -17.01
C GLN A 14 -7.55 20.59 -16.20
N ARG A 15 -7.21 19.49 -16.87
CA ARG A 15 -6.47 18.36 -16.30
C ARG A 15 -5.13 18.97 -15.96
N ARG A 16 -5.01 19.46 -14.73
CA ARG A 16 -3.76 19.91 -14.11
C ARG A 16 -2.74 18.79 -14.28
N ARG A 17 -2.01 18.81 -15.39
CA ARG A 17 -0.67 18.26 -15.52
C ARG A 17 0.18 19.11 -14.58
N GLY A 18 0.21 18.72 -13.32
CA GLY A 18 0.71 19.56 -12.25
C GLY A 18 1.12 18.72 -11.05
N ARG A 19 2.19 17.94 -11.24
CA ARG A 19 3.25 17.54 -10.29
C ARG A 19 3.85 16.21 -10.74
N THR A 20 4.56 16.26 -11.86
CA THR A 20 5.66 15.34 -12.15
C THR A 20 6.73 15.61 -11.09
N GLY A 21 6.93 14.70 -10.12
CA GLY A 21 8.07 14.77 -9.20
C GLY A 21 7.80 14.55 -7.71
N ALA A 22 6.54 14.53 -7.24
CA ALA A 22 6.25 14.09 -5.88
C ALA A 22 5.89 12.60 -5.89
N GLN A 23 6.32 11.84 -4.87
CA GLN A 23 6.03 10.42 -4.68
C GLN A 23 4.51 10.17 -4.50
N ASN A 24 3.73 10.39 -5.55
CA ASN A 24 2.27 10.39 -5.50
C ASN A 24 1.80 8.95 -5.59
N TRP A 25 1.76 8.29 -4.43
CA TRP A 25 1.04 7.04 -4.22
C TRP A 25 -0.43 7.24 -4.62
N THR A 26 -0.85 6.52 -5.65
CA THR A 26 -2.25 6.46 -6.08
C THR A 26 -3.00 5.39 -5.29
N PHE A 27 -4.33 5.43 -5.32
CA PHE A 27 -5.16 4.37 -4.75
C PHE A 27 -4.79 2.97 -5.29
N HIS A 28 -4.52 2.86 -6.60
CA HIS A 28 -4.11 1.61 -7.23
C HIS A 28 -2.75 1.11 -6.71
N ASP A 29 -1.78 2.01 -6.52
CA ASP A 29 -0.48 1.64 -5.95
C ASP A 29 -0.62 1.05 -4.55
N LEU A 30 -1.49 1.66 -3.74
CA LEU A 30 -1.74 1.23 -2.37
C LEU A 30 -2.49 -0.11 -2.31
N ARG A 31 -3.51 -0.28 -3.16
CA ARG A 31 -4.19 -1.57 -3.34
C ARG A 31 -3.20 -2.67 -3.71
N GLN A 32 -2.27 -2.38 -4.62
CA GLN A 32 -1.33 -3.39 -5.05
C GLN A 32 -0.24 -3.68 -4.01
N LEU A 33 0.23 -2.66 -3.30
CA LEU A 33 1.12 -2.84 -2.15
C LEU A 33 0.46 -3.73 -1.09
N MET A 34 -0.81 -3.50 -0.78
CA MET A 34 -1.56 -4.33 0.17
C MET A 34 -1.68 -5.78 -0.30
N ASN A 35 -1.97 -6.01 -1.58
CA ASN A 35 -2.01 -7.36 -2.13
C ASN A 35 -0.66 -8.09 -1.96
N ILE A 36 0.46 -7.39 -2.17
CA ILE A 36 1.82 -7.95 -1.98
C ILE A 36 2.11 -8.23 -0.50
N ILE A 37 1.63 -7.38 0.42
CA ILE A 37 1.79 -7.61 1.86
C ILE A 37 1.01 -8.87 2.28
N LYS A 38 -0.24 -8.99 1.82
CA LYS A 38 -1.14 -10.12 2.09
C LYS A 38 -0.68 -11.47 1.56
N ARG A 39 0.30 -11.52 0.63
CA ARG A 39 0.84 -12.80 0.13
C ARG A 39 1.56 -13.60 1.22
N ASP A 40 2.15 -12.92 2.19
CA ASP A 40 2.97 -13.55 3.24
C ASP A 40 2.57 -13.04 4.65
N PRO A 41 1.34 -13.33 5.13
CA PRO A 41 0.84 -12.76 6.38
C PRO A 41 1.53 -13.33 7.62
N GLY A 42 2.24 -14.45 7.52
CA GLY A 42 2.94 -15.07 8.64
C GLY A 42 4.39 -14.59 8.85
N VAL A 43 4.88 -13.67 8.02
CA VAL A 43 6.26 -13.20 8.07
C VAL A 43 6.33 -11.84 8.75
N PRO A 44 7.14 -11.67 9.81
CA PRO A 44 7.37 -10.36 10.41
C PRO A 44 7.84 -9.34 9.37
N LEU A 45 7.25 -8.14 9.38
CA LEU A 45 7.61 -7.05 8.47
C LEU A 45 8.95 -6.40 8.85
N SER A 46 10.03 -7.14 8.64
CA SER A 46 11.40 -6.69 8.80
C SER A 46 11.88 -5.85 7.60
N LYS A 47 13.03 -5.19 7.75
CA LYS A 47 13.65 -4.43 6.65
C LYS A 47 13.87 -5.28 5.39
N SER A 48 14.33 -6.53 5.54
CA SER A 48 14.55 -7.43 4.39
C SER A 48 13.23 -7.89 3.75
N CYS A 49 12.17 -8.04 4.54
CA CYS A 49 10.82 -8.31 4.04
C CYS A 49 10.34 -7.16 3.14
N TRP A 50 10.52 -5.91 3.57
CA TRP A 50 10.16 -4.75 2.78
C TRP A 50 10.95 -4.63 1.48
N GLU A 51 12.25 -4.91 1.48
CA GLU A 51 13.05 -4.93 0.24
C GLU A 51 12.55 -6.01 -0.73
N SER A 52 12.23 -7.21 -0.21
CA SER A 52 11.66 -8.29 -1.03
C SER A 52 10.32 -7.89 -1.65
N LYS A 53 9.44 -7.27 -0.86
CA LYS A 53 8.14 -6.76 -1.34
C LYS A 53 8.32 -5.61 -2.35
N ALA A 54 9.35 -4.79 -2.21
CA ALA A 54 9.69 -3.74 -3.17
C ALA A 54 10.15 -4.32 -4.52
N VAL A 55 10.96 -5.39 -4.51
CA VAL A 55 11.32 -6.11 -5.74
C VAL A 55 10.08 -6.64 -6.44
N ILE A 56 9.15 -7.26 -5.71
CA ILE A 56 7.88 -7.76 -6.26
C ILE A 56 7.06 -6.61 -6.83
N TYR A 57 6.88 -5.52 -6.08
CA TYR A 57 6.14 -4.34 -6.53
C TYR A 57 6.74 -3.74 -7.81
N ASN A 58 8.06 -3.59 -7.87
CA ASN A 58 8.73 -3.02 -9.03
C ASN A 58 8.60 -3.91 -10.27
N LYS A 59 8.79 -5.22 -10.09
CA LYS A 59 8.73 -6.22 -11.16
C LYS A 59 7.32 -6.43 -11.71
N GLU A 60 6.33 -6.57 -10.82
CA GLU A 60 4.98 -6.97 -11.20
C GLU A 60 4.05 -5.79 -11.49
N TYR A 61 4.33 -4.61 -10.94
CA TYR A 61 3.41 -3.48 -11.05
C TYR A 61 4.08 -2.20 -11.54
N ALA A 62 5.20 -1.76 -10.96
CA ALA A 62 5.78 -0.48 -11.32
C ALA A 62 6.25 -0.44 -12.78
N SER A 63 6.97 -1.47 -13.22
CA SER A 63 7.45 -1.62 -14.59
C SER A 63 6.31 -1.63 -15.62
N GLN A 64 5.21 -2.31 -15.31
CA GLN A 64 4.06 -2.49 -16.22
C GLN A 64 3.17 -1.24 -16.30
N ASN A 65 3.16 -0.42 -15.25
CA ASN A 65 2.25 0.74 -15.14
C ASN A 65 2.98 2.08 -15.26
N GLY A 66 4.23 2.08 -15.73
CA GLY A 66 5.04 3.30 -15.86
C GLY A 66 5.24 4.04 -14.54
N ARG A 67 5.25 3.32 -13.41
CA ARG A 67 5.51 3.89 -12.09
C ARG A 67 7.01 3.86 -11.81
N SER A 68 7.48 4.84 -11.04
CA SER A 68 8.85 4.82 -10.54
C SER A 68 9.06 3.66 -9.58
N GLU A 69 10.25 3.06 -9.65
CA GLU A 69 10.68 2.05 -8.70
C GLU A 69 10.65 2.57 -7.26
N ARG A 70 10.32 1.69 -6.33
CA ARG A 70 10.26 1.94 -4.90
C ARG A 70 11.26 1.08 -4.16
N THR A 71 11.84 1.61 -3.10
CA THR A 71 12.68 0.85 -2.16
C THR A 71 11.84 0.28 -1.04
N GLY A 72 12.34 -0.75 -0.35
CA GLY A 72 11.66 -1.31 0.83
C GLY A 72 11.34 -0.24 1.86
N ARG A 73 12.30 0.65 2.13
CA ARG A 73 12.10 1.81 3.02
C ARG A 73 10.94 2.72 2.60
N ALA A 74 10.78 3.00 1.30
CA ALA A 74 9.71 3.84 0.81
C ALA A 74 8.32 3.18 0.99
N LEU A 75 8.24 1.86 0.85
CA LEU A 75 7.03 1.09 1.15
C LEU A 75 6.71 1.16 2.65
N GLU A 76 7.69 0.85 3.50
CA GLU A 76 7.57 0.82 4.95
C GLU A 76 7.09 2.17 5.48
N GLU A 77 7.76 3.26 5.12
CA GLU A 77 7.38 4.61 5.54
C GLU A 77 5.96 4.98 5.08
N LYS A 78 5.56 4.55 3.87
CA LYS A 78 4.21 4.84 3.38
C LYS A 78 3.15 4.07 4.17
N VAL A 79 3.38 2.79 4.42
CA VAL A 79 2.45 1.94 5.18
C VAL A 79 2.32 2.42 6.63
N LYS A 80 3.44 2.77 7.28
CA LYS A 80 3.44 3.37 8.62
C LYS A 80 2.62 4.67 8.67
N LYS A 81 2.81 5.56 7.68
CA LYS A 81 2.03 6.81 7.59
C LYS A 81 0.54 6.56 7.38
N ILE A 82 0.18 5.51 6.64
CA ILE A 82 -1.23 5.11 6.48
C ILE A 82 -1.74 4.64 7.84
N ALA A 83 -1.10 3.66 8.48
CA ALA A 83 -1.55 3.11 9.76
C ALA A 83 -1.66 4.15 10.89
N GLN A 84 -0.80 5.16 10.90
CA GLN A 84 -0.81 6.25 11.89
C GLN A 84 -1.88 7.31 11.62
N GLY A 85 -2.66 7.21 10.53
CA GLY A 85 -3.64 8.23 10.12
C GLY A 85 -3.02 9.55 9.63
N THR A 86 -1.71 9.76 9.83
CA THR A 86 -0.95 10.95 9.42
C THR A 86 -0.81 11.07 7.90
N GLY A 87 -1.10 9.99 7.15
CA GLY A 87 -1.23 10.00 5.69
C GLY A 87 -2.68 10.03 5.18
N ALA A 88 -3.67 9.66 6.00
CA ALA A 88 -5.05 9.45 5.57
C ALA A 88 -5.82 10.77 5.41
N GLY A 89 -5.64 11.73 6.34
CA GLY A 89 -6.30 13.04 6.28
C GLY A 89 -5.70 14.04 5.28
N ALA A 90 -4.45 13.85 4.85
CA ALA A 90 -3.74 14.78 3.96
C ALA A 90 -3.64 14.31 2.49
N SER A 91 -3.98 13.05 2.19
CA SER A 91 -3.66 12.43 0.89
C SER A 91 -4.86 11.94 0.07
N GLY A 92 -6.09 12.08 0.56
CA GLY A 92 -7.27 11.57 -0.15
C GLY A 92 -7.31 10.04 -0.25
N ILE A 93 -6.75 9.34 0.74
CA ILE A 93 -6.86 7.87 0.84
C ILE A 93 -8.22 7.56 1.47
N PRO A 94 -9.07 6.74 0.83
CA PRO A 94 -10.38 6.45 1.38
C PRO A 94 -10.27 5.59 2.66
N GLN A 95 -11.19 5.81 3.59
CA GLN A 95 -11.14 5.28 4.95
C GLN A 95 -11.18 3.75 4.99
N ASP A 96 -11.87 3.13 4.04
CA ASP A 96 -11.91 1.68 3.84
C ASP A 96 -10.51 1.10 3.65
N LEU A 97 -9.69 1.74 2.83
CA LEU A 97 -8.33 1.29 2.54
C LEU A 97 -7.42 1.49 3.75
N HIS A 98 -7.60 2.57 4.51
CA HIS A 98 -6.90 2.76 5.78
C HIS A 98 -7.19 1.62 6.77
N GLN A 99 -8.47 1.28 6.94
CA GLN A 99 -8.90 0.21 7.82
C GLN A 99 -8.37 -1.17 7.37
N GLU A 100 -8.37 -1.42 6.05
CA GLU A 100 -7.85 -2.66 5.49
C GLU A 100 -6.34 -2.80 5.72
N PHE A 101 -5.57 -1.73 5.53
CA PHE A 101 -4.14 -1.71 5.86
C PHE A 101 -3.89 -1.97 7.35
N PHE A 102 -4.67 -1.32 8.22
CA PHE A 102 -4.55 -1.51 9.66
C PHE A 102 -4.79 -2.97 10.04
N GLN A 103 -5.88 -3.58 9.55
CA GLN A 103 -6.21 -4.97 9.83
C GLN A 103 -5.11 -5.93 9.37
N VAL A 104 -4.58 -5.76 8.15
CA VAL A 104 -3.52 -6.63 7.63
C VAL A 104 -2.25 -6.55 8.49
N LEU A 105 -1.89 -5.37 8.98
CA LEU A 105 -0.72 -5.20 9.83
C LEU A 105 -0.92 -5.84 11.21
N GLU A 106 -2.12 -5.69 11.79
CA GLU A 106 -2.49 -6.36 13.04
C GLU A 106 -2.46 -7.88 12.89
N ASP A 107 -3.03 -8.41 11.80
CA ASP A 107 -3.03 -9.85 11.52
C ASP A 107 -1.60 -10.40 11.44
N ILE A 108 -0.69 -9.68 10.78
CA ILE A 108 0.73 -10.06 10.72
C ILE A 108 1.35 -10.04 12.12
N ASN A 109 1.11 -9.00 12.91
CA ASN A 109 1.65 -8.89 14.27
C ASN A 109 1.13 -10.00 15.20
N HIS A 110 -0.16 -10.35 15.08
CA HIS A 110 -0.79 -11.43 15.84
C HIS A 110 -0.26 -12.81 15.43
N HIS A 111 -0.07 -13.03 14.12
CA HIS A 111 0.44 -14.32 13.64
C HIS A 111 1.87 -14.59 14.12
N VAL A 112 2.71 -13.56 14.18
CA VAL A 112 4.07 -13.66 14.72
C VAL A 112 4.08 -14.04 16.21
N HIS A 113 3.15 -13.51 17.00
CA HIS A 113 3.05 -13.85 18.43
C HIS A 113 2.50 -15.26 18.67
N ASN A 114 1.50 -15.69 17.89
CA ASN A 114 0.88 -17.01 18.07
C ASN A 114 1.78 -18.17 17.60
N ASN A 115 2.63 -17.93 16.60
CA ASN A 115 3.51 -18.98 16.05
C ASN A 115 4.85 -19.10 16.79
N SER A 116 5.11 -18.25 17.80
CA SER A 116 6.32 -18.33 18.65
C SER A 116 6.16 -19.31 19.83
N GLY A 117 5.03 -20.02 19.94
CA GLY A 117 4.65 -20.80 21.12
C GLY A 117 4.87 -22.32 21.08
N ASP A 118 5.04 -22.95 19.92
CA ASP A 118 5.02 -24.43 19.84
C ASP A 118 6.38 -25.02 19.43
N GLY A 119 7.36 -24.81 20.31
CA GLY A 119 8.68 -25.44 20.27
C GLY A 119 8.90 -26.44 21.40
N ARG A 120 7.84 -26.94 22.06
CA ARG A 120 7.94 -27.99 23.08
C ARG A 120 7.49 -29.33 22.52
N THR A 121 8.42 -29.99 21.84
CA THR A 121 8.38 -31.44 21.64
C THR A 121 8.32 -32.10 23.02
N SER A 122 7.11 -32.44 23.47
CA SER A 122 6.91 -33.38 24.56
C SER A 122 7.32 -34.76 24.04
N VAL A 123 8.59 -35.12 24.27
CA VAL A 123 9.06 -36.50 24.13
C VAL A 123 8.44 -37.32 25.26
N GLY A 124 7.19 -37.71 25.07
CA GLY A 124 6.55 -38.78 25.83
C GLY A 124 7.08 -40.13 25.35
N HIS A 125 8.26 -40.53 25.82
CA HIS A 125 8.69 -41.92 25.70
C HIS A 125 8.01 -42.70 26.83
N HIS A 126 6.94 -43.39 26.47
CA HIS A 126 6.35 -44.45 27.26
C HIS A 126 7.12 -45.75 26.99
N SER A 127 7.19 -46.56 28.05
CA SER A 127 7.64 -47.95 28.16
C SER A 127 9.10 -48.17 28.57
#